data_AF-A0A6B2LB03-F1
#
_entry.id   AF-A0A6B2LB03-F1
#
_cell.length_a   1.000
_cell.length_b   1.000
_cell.length_c   1.000
_cell.angle_alpha   90.00
_cell.angle_beta   90.00
_cell.angle_gamma   90.00
#
_symmetry.space_group_name_H-M   'P 1'
#
loop_
_entity.id
_entity.type
_entity.pdbx_description
1 polymer ?
#
loop_
_entity_poly.entity_id
_entity_poly.type
_entity_poly.pdbx_seq_one_letter_code
_entity_poly.pdbx_strand_id
1 'polypeptide(L)'
;MDLRGGHIGDEGSRYLATALKGNSTISLLNLSDNGIGDMGSKLIFKAMEFNLSITHLNVSWNRITTEGFKILSKILGGNSTLIHLNLSGNEMGYDSISVIAAALQINSTLKHLNMSCNLIKSEGSGYVSQLIERNSALTSLNISYNQIGCKGSKLISKSLEKNSTLTYLNLSNNQFGEEVSVSLSKSLALNHSLTELDLSWNKIYRNGLESLLKAFEVNSSLIHLDFSNNPIPDQRYNSSFNFKQNVRKIINWPRSHHFFIEKTKGRIEEILLVTNLYHLPKDLKILLMNHILSKFLRNGLI
;
A
#
# COMPACT_ATOMS: atom_id res chain seq x y z
N MET A 1 -26.10 -1.61 -3.72
CA MET A 1 -26.86 -2.28 -2.66
C MET A 1 -25.92 -2.53 -1.49
N ASP A 2 -26.19 -1.91 -0.34
CA ASP A 2 -25.42 -2.14 0.89
C ASP A 2 -26.25 -2.99 1.85
N LEU A 3 -25.71 -4.16 2.22
CA LEU A 3 -26.33 -5.12 3.13
C LEU A 3 -25.39 -5.50 4.27
N ARG A 4 -24.41 -4.65 4.61
CA ARG A 4 -23.47 -4.93 5.70
C ARG A 4 -24.19 -5.15 7.03
N GLY A 5 -23.71 -6.11 7.84
CA GLY A 5 -24.20 -6.30 9.22
C GLY A 5 -25.61 -6.87 9.29
N GLY A 6 -26.13 -7.44 8.20
CA GLY A 6 -27.53 -7.89 8.08
C GLY A 6 -27.78 -9.32 8.54
N HIS A 7 -26.76 -10.04 9.04
CA HIS A 7 -26.84 -11.44 9.45
C HIS A 7 -27.43 -12.36 8.36
N ILE A 8 -27.11 -12.11 7.09
CA ILE A 8 -27.64 -12.86 5.95
C ILE A 8 -27.36 -14.37 6.09
N GLY A 9 -26.14 -14.74 6.51
CA GLY A 9 -25.70 -16.14 6.59
C GLY A 9 -25.80 -16.90 5.25
N ASP A 10 -25.67 -18.21 5.31
CA ASP A 10 -25.74 -19.05 4.11
C ASP A 10 -27.17 -19.15 3.54
N GLU A 11 -28.17 -19.17 4.42
CA GLU A 11 -29.58 -19.24 4.04
C GLU A 11 -30.04 -17.97 3.30
N GLY A 12 -29.72 -16.79 3.83
CA GLY A 12 -29.99 -15.53 3.14
C GLY A 12 -29.23 -15.42 1.82
N SER A 13 -28.00 -15.94 1.76
CA SER A 13 -27.18 -15.96 0.56
C SER A 13 -27.83 -16.76 -0.58
N ARG A 14 -28.62 -17.80 -0.28
CA ARG A 14 -29.40 -18.54 -1.29
C ARG A 14 -30.43 -17.66 -1.99
N TYR A 15 -31.19 -16.90 -1.22
CA TYR A 15 -32.20 -15.99 -1.78
C TYR A 15 -31.54 -14.86 -2.57
N LEU A 16 -30.46 -14.30 -2.02
CA LEU A 16 -29.67 -13.28 -2.70
C LEU A 16 -29.11 -13.79 -4.03
N ALA A 17 -28.49 -14.97 -4.06
CA ALA A 17 -27.95 -15.57 -5.27
C ALA A 17 -29.02 -15.75 -6.35
N THR A 18 -30.24 -16.14 -5.95
CA THR A 18 -31.37 -16.24 -6.88
C THR A 18 -31.73 -14.89 -7.47
N ALA A 19 -31.81 -13.84 -6.65
CA ALA A 19 -32.10 -12.48 -7.11
C ALA A 19 -30.99 -11.93 -8.01
N LEU A 20 -29.72 -12.24 -7.72
CA LEU A 20 -28.57 -11.75 -8.48
C LEU A 20 -28.51 -12.30 -9.91
N LYS A 21 -28.94 -13.54 -10.16
CA LYS A 21 -28.86 -14.15 -11.51
C LYS A 21 -29.63 -13.37 -12.58
N GLY A 22 -30.78 -12.79 -12.20
CA GLY A 22 -31.60 -11.99 -13.12
C GLY A 22 -31.41 -10.48 -12.98
N ASN A 23 -30.62 -10.03 -12.00
CA ASN A 23 -30.42 -8.61 -11.76
C ASN A 23 -29.33 -8.07 -12.71
N SER A 24 -29.66 -6.99 -13.42
CA SER A 24 -28.72 -6.29 -14.31
C SER A 24 -28.47 -4.83 -13.89
N THR A 25 -28.97 -4.42 -12.72
CA THR A 25 -28.96 -3.02 -12.28
C THR A 25 -28.00 -2.75 -11.13
N ILE A 26 -27.68 -3.76 -10.31
CA ILE A 26 -26.80 -3.61 -9.16
C ILE A 26 -25.35 -3.69 -9.62
N SER A 27 -24.65 -2.56 -9.58
CA SER A 27 -23.22 -2.49 -9.87
C SER A 27 -22.32 -2.65 -8.65
N LEU A 28 -22.80 -2.26 -7.46
CA LEU A 28 -22.08 -2.37 -6.20
C LEU A 28 -22.88 -3.22 -5.23
N LEU A 29 -22.24 -4.26 -4.69
CA LEU A 29 -22.81 -5.16 -3.71
C LEU A 29 -21.90 -5.27 -2.49
N ASN A 30 -22.38 -4.76 -1.35
CA ASN A 30 -21.69 -4.89 -0.08
C ASN A 30 -22.37 -5.92 0.82
N LEU A 31 -21.69 -7.04 1.05
CA LEU A 31 -22.09 -8.16 1.91
C LEU A 31 -21.15 -8.33 3.10
N SER A 32 -20.36 -7.31 3.44
CA SER A 32 -19.42 -7.43 4.56
C SER A 32 -20.13 -7.71 5.88
N ASP A 33 -19.50 -8.46 6.78
CA ASP A 33 -20.02 -8.68 8.14
C ASP A 33 -21.43 -9.29 8.15
N ASN A 34 -21.60 -10.42 7.49
CA ASN A 34 -22.90 -11.09 7.37
C ASN A 34 -22.90 -12.54 7.83
N GLY A 35 -21.77 -13.04 8.34
CA GLY A 35 -21.62 -14.44 8.74
C GLY A 35 -21.80 -15.44 7.58
N ILE A 36 -21.51 -15.02 6.35
CA ILE A 36 -21.60 -15.88 5.15
C ILE A 36 -20.46 -16.89 5.20
N GLY A 37 -20.80 -18.19 5.16
CA GLY A 37 -19.84 -19.29 5.09
C GLY A 37 -19.57 -19.72 3.64
N ASP A 38 -18.91 -20.87 3.49
CA ASP A 38 -18.58 -21.42 2.17
C ASP A 38 -19.81 -21.80 1.35
N MET A 39 -20.89 -22.22 1.99
CA MET A 39 -22.13 -22.59 1.30
C MET A 39 -22.82 -21.38 0.70
N GLY A 40 -22.96 -20.30 1.48
CA GLY A 40 -23.54 -19.05 1.00
C GLY A 40 -22.67 -18.38 -0.05
N SER A 41 -21.35 -18.31 0.19
CA SER A 41 -20.40 -17.70 -0.74
C SER A 41 -20.36 -18.45 -2.08
N LYS A 42 -20.38 -19.79 -2.07
CA LYS A 42 -20.51 -20.61 -3.28
C LYS A 42 -21.75 -20.25 -4.11
N LEU A 43 -22.90 -20.04 -3.47
CA LEU A 43 -24.13 -19.66 -4.17
C LEU A 43 -24.02 -18.28 -4.78
N ILE A 44 -23.49 -17.31 -4.04
CA ILE A 44 -23.26 -15.94 -4.51
C ILE A 44 -22.29 -15.93 -5.69
N PHE A 45 -21.11 -16.55 -5.56
CA PHE A 45 -20.10 -16.59 -6.61
C PHE A 45 -20.62 -17.27 -7.87
N LYS A 46 -21.35 -18.39 -7.77
CA LYS A 46 -21.99 -19.00 -8.93
C LYS A 46 -23.04 -18.13 -9.60
N ALA A 47 -23.75 -17.29 -8.84
CA ALA A 47 -24.67 -16.32 -9.45
C ALA A 47 -23.92 -15.24 -10.25
N MET A 48 -22.68 -14.92 -9.86
CA MET A 48 -21.84 -13.95 -10.56
C MET A 48 -21.30 -14.45 -11.91
N GLU A 49 -21.38 -15.75 -12.21
CA GLU A 49 -21.10 -16.26 -13.57
C GLU A 49 -22.09 -15.70 -14.59
N PHE A 50 -23.31 -15.37 -14.15
CA PHE A 50 -24.39 -14.86 -14.99
C PHE A 50 -24.63 -13.37 -14.80
N ASN A 51 -24.27 -12.81 -13.64
CA ASN A 51 -24.44 -11.39 -13.37
C ASN A 51 -23.31 -10.58 -14.02
N LEU A 52 -23.65 -9.84 -15.07
CA LEU A 52 -22.71 -8.98 -15.80
C LEU A 52 -22.73 -7.51 -15.34
N SER A 53 -23.49 -7.20 -14.29
CA SER A 53 -23.67 -5.82 -13.81
C SER A 53 -22.76 -5.45 -12.64
N ILE A 54 -22.42 -6.43 -11.78
CA ILE A 54 -21.60 -6.17 -10.59
C ILE A 54 -20.16 -5.85 -11.00
N THR A 55 -19.72 -4.66 -10.60
CA THR A 55 -18.35 -4.16 -10.76
C THR A 55 -17.62 -4.02 -9.41
N HIS A 56 -18.36 -3.93 -8.30
CA HIS A 56 -17.79 -3.81 -6.96
C HIS A 56 -18.43 -4.85 -6.04
N LEU A 57 -17.61 -5.76 -5.53
CA LEU A 57 -18.03 -6.76 -4.55
C LEU A 57 -17.24 -6.63 -3.26
N ASN A 58 -17.96 -6.52 -2.15
CA ASN A 58 -17.37 -6.63 -0.83
C ASN A 58 -17.97 -7.82 -0.07
N VAL A 59 -17.14 -8.82 0.25
CA VAL A 59 -17.48 -9.98 1.09
C VAL A 59 -16.59 -10.06 2.32
N SER A 60 -15.97 -8.93 2.72
CA SER A 60 -15.06 -8.88 3.85
C SER A 60 -15.73 -9.25 5.18
N TRP A 61 -14.96 -9.70 6.17
CA TRP A 61 -15.49 -9.98 7.52
C TRP A 61 -16.63 -11.02 7.49
N ASN A 62 -16.45 -12.08 6.72
CA ASN A 62 -17.34 -13.23 6.69
C ASN A 62 -16.58 -14.48 7.14
N ARG A 63 -17.17 -15.67 6.97
CA ARG A 63 -16.60 -16.95 7.36
C ARG A 63 -16.23 -17.77 6.13
N ILE A 64 -15.73 -17.10 5.09
CA ILE A 64 -15.34 -17.74 3.84
C ILE A 64 -13.95 -18.36 4.04
N THR A 65 -13.85 -19.65 3.81
CA THR A 65 -12.61 -20.41 3.91
C THR A 65 -12.11 -20.82 2.52
N THR A 66 -11.13 -21.73 2.47
CA THR A 66 -10.59 -22.29 1.24
C THR A 66 -11.63 -22.85 0.29
N GLU A 67 -12.72 -23.46 0.78
CA GLU A 67 -13.72 -24.02 -0.12
C GLU A 67 -14.50 -22.93 -0.87
N GLY A 68 -14.89 -21.84 -0.21
CA GLY A 68 -15.51 -20.70 -0.88
C GLY A 68 -14.55 -20.00 -1.86
N PHE A 69 -13.29 -19.81 -1.47
CA PHE A 69 -12.29 -19.18 -2.35
C PHE A 69 -11.92 -20.01 -3.57
N LYS A 70 -11.95 -21.35 -3.50
CA LYS A 70 -11.81 -22.23 -4.68
C LYS A 70 -12.95 -22.04 -5.70
N ILE A 71 -14.16 -21.69 -5.24
CA ILE A 71 -15.25 -21.37 -6.14
C ILE A 71 -15.03 -19.99 -6.76
N LEU A 72 -14.65 -19.00 -5.94
CA LEU A 72 -14.32 -17.67 -6.42
C LEU A 72 -13.20 -17.68 -7.46
N SER A 73 -12.14 -18.47 -7.26
CA SER A 73 -11.01 -18.53 -8.20
C SER A 73 -11.41 -19.05 -9.58
N LYS A 74 -12.36 -20.00 -9.65
CA LYS A 74 -12.86 -20.54 -10.93
C LYS A 74 -13.56 -19.48 -11.77
N ILE A 75 -14.24 -18.53 -11.14
CA ILE A 75 -14.97 -17.47 -11.85
C ILE A 75 -14.10 -16.24 -12.11
N LEU A 76 -13.14 -15.94 -11.22
CA LEU A 76 -12.32 -14.74 -11.33
C LEU A 76 -11.49 -14.69 -12.60
N GLY A 77 -10.95 -15.83 -13.04
CA GLY A 77 -10.11 -15.87 -14.25
C GLY A 77 -10.85 -15.42 -15.52
N GLY A 78 -12.16 -15.68 -15.61
CA GLY A 78 -13.00 -15.31 -16.75
C GLY A 78 -13.91 -14.10 -16.51
N ASN A 79 -14.00 -13.61 -15.27
CA ASN A 79 -14.88 -12.48 -14.96
C ASN A 79 -14.35 -11.19 -15.61
N SER A 80 -15.21 -10.56 -16.42
CA SER A 80 -14.86 -9.36 -17.18
C SER A 80 -15.51 -8.07 -16.64
N THR A 81 -16.19 -8.12 -15.50
CA THR A 81 -17.00 -7.02 -14.99
C THR A 81 -16.51 -6.46 -13.66
N LEU A 82 -15.93 -7.29 -12.79
CA LEU A 82 -15.41 -6.87 -11.49
C LEU A 82 -14.18 -5.99 -11.64
N ILE A 83 -14.26 -4.82 -11.02
CA ILE A 83 -13.20 -3.81 -10.93
C ILE A 83 -12.66 -3.74 -9.50
N HIS A 84 -13.54 -3.87 -8.50
CA HIS A 84 -13.19 -3.82 -7.09
C HIS A 84 -13.64 -5.09 -6.36
N LEU A 85 -12.72 -5.71 -5.62
CA LEU A 85 -12.99 -6.89 -4.85
C LEU A 85 -12.37 -6.77 -3.45
N ASN A 86 -13.22 -6.85 -2.43
CA ASN A 86 -12.78 -6.88 -1.04
C ASN A 86 -13.07 -8.25 -0.41
N LEU A 87 -12.00 -8.95 -0.07
CA LEU A 87 -11.96 -10.28 0.55
C LEU A 87 -11.41 -10.25 1.98
N SER A 88 -11.17 -9.07 2.57
CA SER A 88 -10.44 -8.95 3.82
C SER A 88 -11.16 -9.58 5.01
N GLY A 89 -10.43 -9.99 6.05
CA GLY A 89 -11.05 -10.44 7.30
C GLY A 89 -11.85 -11.74 7.14
N ASN A 90 -11.38 -12.63 6.27
CA ASN A 90 -11.89 -13.99 6.11
C ASN A 90 -10.79 -15.00 6.50
N GLU A 91 -11.09 -16.28 6.44
CA GLU A 91 -10.15 -17.36 6.78
C GLU A 91 -9.45 -17.91 5.54
N MET A 92 -8.84 -17.01 4.75
CA MET A 92 -8.22 -17.36 3.46
C MET A 92 -7.06 -18.35 3.65
N GLY A 93 -6.07 -18.01 4.47
CA GLY A 93 -4.86 -18.83 4.61
C GLY A 93 -4.02 -18.95 3.33
N TYR A 94 -2.96 -19.76 3.37
CA TYR A 94 -2.03 -19.89 2.26
C TYR A 94 -2.55 -20.77 1.09
N ASP A 95 -3.47 -21.71 1.37
CA ASP A 95 -4.04 -22.57 0.32
C ASP A 95 -4.95 -21.77 -0.61
N SER A 96 -5.81 -20.91 -0.06
CA SER A 96 -6.72 -20.07 -0.85
C SER A 96 -6.00 -19.04 -1.70
N ILE A 97 -4.94 -18.40 -1.18
CA ILE A 97 -4.19 -17.41 -1.96
C ILE A 97 -3.53 -18.06 -3.18
N SER A 98 -3.17 -19.35 -3.13
CA SER A 98 -2.60 -20.04 -4.29
C SER A 98 -3.57 -20.07 -5.48
N VAL A 99 -4.84 -20.39 -5.24
CA VAL A 99 -5.87 -20.48 -6.28
C VAL A 99 -6.36 -19.11 -6.72
N ILE A 100 -6.47 -18.15 -5.80
CA ILE A 100 -6.84 -16.76 -6.12
C ILE A 100 -5.72 -16.10 -6.95
N ALA A 101 -4.45 -16.25 -6.56
CA ALA A 101 -3.32 -15.73 -7.32
C ALA A 101 -3.27 -16.31 -8.73
N ALA A 102 -3.44 -17.63 -8.89
CA ALA A 102 -3.45 -18.27 -10.20
C ALA A 102 -4.56 -17.74 -11.10
N ALA A 103 -5.78 -17.57 -10.57
CA ALA A 103 -6.91 -17.01 -11.32
C ALA A 103 -6.67 -15.55 -11.73
N LEU A 104 -6.09 -14.76 -10.84
CA LEU A 104 -5.83 -13.35 -11.10
C LEU A 104 -4.65 -13.13 -12.06
N GLN A 105 -3.73 -14.08 -12.24
CA GLN A 105 -2.67 -13.97 -13.26
C GLN A 105 -3.23 -13.82 -14.69
N ILE A 106 -4.41 -14.38 -14.96
CA ILE A 106 -5.09 -14.27 -16.27
C ILE A 106 -6.22 -13.25 -16.29
N ASN A 107 -6.66 -12.76 -15.12
CA ASN A 107 -7.70 -11.74 -15.04
C ASN A 107 -7.15 -10.38 -15.49
N SER A 108 -7.81 -9.75 -16.47
CA SER A 108 -7.41 -8.48 -17.06
C SER A 108 -8.24 -7.27 -16.60
N THR A 109 -9.27 -7.50 -15.79
CA THR A 109 -10.33 -6.51 -15.48
C THR A 109 -10.23 -5.95 -14.07
N LEU A 110 -9.92 -6.78 -13.08
CA LEU A 110 -9.86 -6.38 -11.69
C LEU A 110 -8.73 -5.37 -11.47
N LYS A 111 -9.07 -4.23 -10.86
CA LYS A 111 -8.13 -3.12 -10.62
C LYS A 111 -7.77 -2.96 -9.15
N HIS A 112 -8.72 -3.21 -8.26
CA HIS A 112 -8.57 -3.03 -6.82
C HIS A 112 -8.87 -4.31 -6.08
N LEU A 113 -7.89 -4.81 -5.34
CA LEU A 113 -8.00 -6.03 -4.55
C LEU A 113 -7.59 -5.77 -3.11
N ASN A 114 -8.47 -6.12 -2.18
CA ASN A 114 -8.16 -6.15 -0.76
C ASN A 114 -8.23 -7.59 -0.23
N MET A 115 -7.11 -8.10 0.25
CA MET A 115 -6.95 -9.39 0.90
C MET A 115 -6.28 -9.23 2.28
N SER A 116 -6.46 -8.09 2.94
CA SER A 116 -5.94 -7.86 4.29
C SER A 116 -6.59 -8.76 5.34
N CYS A 117 -5.94 -8.93 6.49
CA CYS A 117 -6.50 -9.69 7.63
C CYS A 117 -6.92 -11.12 7.27
N ASN A 118 -6.13 -11.85 6.48
CA ASN A 118 -6.50 -13.13 5.87
C ASN A 118 -5.53 -14.28 6.20
N LEU A 119 -4.58 -14.04 7.11
CA LEU A 119 -3.61 -15.04 7.58
C LEU A 119 -2.85 -15.75 6.45
N ILE A 120 -2.48 -15.02 5.40
CA ILE A 120 -1.70 -15.55 4.26
C ILE A 120 -0.38 -16.20 4.74
N LYS A 121 0.23 -15.61 5.78
CA LYS A 121 1.50 -16.04 6.40
C LYS A 121 2.66 -16.10 5.38
N SER A 122 3.80 -16.60 5.84
CA SER A 122 5.02 -16.71 5.01
C SER A 122 4.89 -17.73 3.88
N GLU A 123 4.07 -18.75 4.08
CA GLU A 123 3.82 -19.88 3.19
C GLU A 123 3.08 -19.41 1.93
N GLY A 124 2.13 -18.49 2.07
CA GLY A 124 1.39 -17.91 0.95
C GLY A 124 2.15 -16.83 0.17
N SER A 125 3.28 -16.35 0.69
CA SER A 125 4.00 -15.20 0.13
C SER A 125 4.56 -15.43 -1.28
N GLY A 126 4.89 -16.68 -1.63
CA GLY A 126 5.31 -17.04 -2.98
C GLY A 126 4.20 -16.82 -4.00
N TYR A 127 2.95 -17.15 -3.65
CA TYR A 127 1.80 -16.94 -4.52
C TYR A 127 1.46 -15.46 -4.68
N VAL A 128 1.57 -14.68 -3.60
CA VAL A 128 1.42 -13.22 -3.65
C VAL A 128 2.49 -12.59 -4.55
N SER A 129 3.75 -13.01 -4.41
CA SER A 129 4.85 -12.54 -5.25
C SER A 129 4.62 -12.87 -6.72
N GLN A 130 4.17 -14.09 -7.04
CA GLN A 130 3.80 -14.47 -8.41
C GLN A 130 2.62 -13.66 -8.96
N LEU A 131 1.62 -13.37 -8.13
CA LEU A 131 0.50 -12.50 -8.50
C LEU A 131 0.99 -11.11 -8.87
N ILE A 132 1.80 -10.48 -8.01
CA ILE A 132 2.38 -9.16 -8.26
C ILE A 132 3.24 -9.18 -9.52
N GLU A 133 4.11 -10.17 -9.69
CA GLU A 133 5.03 -10.24 -10.83
C GLU A 133 4.30 -10.37 -12.18
N ARG A 134 3.20 -11.14 -12.23
CA ARG A 134 2.57 -11.55 -13.49
C ARG A 134 1.28 -10.83 -13.85
N ASN A 135 0.53 -10.36 -12.86
CA ASN A 135 -0.71 -9.65 -13.16
C ASN A 135 -0.39 -8.25 -13.70
N SER A 136 -1.05 -7.91 -14.81
CA SER A 136 -0.89 -6.63 -15.52
C SER A 136 -2.16 -5.76 -15.48
N ALA A 137 -3.11 -6.07 -14.61
CA ALA A 137 -4.39 -5.38 -14.52
C ALA A 137 -4.57 -4.60 -13.22
N LEU A 138 -4.14 -5.18 -12.10
CA LEU A 138 -4.24 -4.60 -10.76
C LEU A 138 -3.41 -3.33 -10.68
N THR A 139 -4.03 -2.29 -10.14
CA THR A 139 -3.43 -0.99 -9.85
C THR A 139 -3.35 -0.73 -8.35
N SER A 140 -4.17 -1.43 -7.56
CA SER A 140 -4.24 -1.29 -6.10
C SER A 140 -4.34 -2.66 -5.44
N LEU A 141 -3.39 -2.96 -4.56
CA LEU A 141 -3.35 -4.19 -3.78
C LEU A 141 -3.19 -3.89 -2.29
N ASN A 142 -4.09 -4.42 -1.46
CA ASN A 142 -3.94 -4.40 -0.01
C ASN A 142 -3.78 -5.83 0.52
N ILE A 143 -2.63 -6.11 1.11
CA ILE A 143 -2.29 -7.38 1.76
C ILE A 143 -1.77 -7.14 3.19
N SER A 144 -2.19 -6.04 3.82
CA SER A 144 -1.86 -5.75 5.21
C SER A 144 -2.39 -6.79 6.21
N TYR A 145 -1.82 -6.85 7.41
CA TYR A 145 -2.29 -7.72 8.49
C TYR A 145 -2.33 -9.21 8.10
N ASN A 146 -1.31 -9.70 7.39
CA ASN A 146 -1.27 -11.08 6.90
C ASN A 146 -0.13 -11.94 7.46
N GLN A 147 0.71 -11.39 8.35
CA GLN A 147 1.81 -12.12 8.98
C GLN A 147 2.79 -12.74 7.96
N ILE A 148 3.02 -12.06 6.83
CA ILE A 148 3.84 -12.56 5.72
C ILE A 148 5.30 -12.82 6.13
N GLY A 149 5.83 -12.03 7.08
CA GLY A 149 7.15 -12.20 7.65
C GLY A 149 8.31 -11.83 6.71
N CYS A 150 9.53 -11.92 7.24
CA CYS A 150 10.76 -11.53 6.55
C CYS A 150 11.02 -12.32 5.25
N LYS A 151 10.77 -13.64 5.24
CA LYS A 151 10.97 -14.45 4.03
C LYS A 151 10.05 -13.99 2.89
N GLY A 152 8.79 -13.74 3.20
CA GLY A 152 7.82 -13.29 2.20
C GLY A 152 8.06 -11.86 1.73
N SER A 153 8.56 -10.99 2.59
CA SER A 153 8.89 -9.60 2.24
C SER A 153 9.96 -9.51 1.14
N LYS A 154 10.97 -10.40 1.17
CA LYS A 154 12.00 -10.50 0.11
C LYS A 154 11.40 -10.91 -1.24
N LEU A 155 10.48 -11.88 -1.24
CA LEU A 155 9.80 -12.35 -2.45
C LEU A 155 8.93 -11.24 -3.05
N ILE A 156 8.15 -10.56 -2.20
CA ILE A 156 7.32 -9.43 -2.62
C ILE A 156 8.18 -8.29 -3.17
N SER A 157 9.26 -7.92 -2.48
CA SER A 157 10.21 -6.92 -2.96
C SER A 157 10.69 -7.27 -4.37
N LYS A 158 11.19 -8.49 -4.56
CA LYS A 158 11.72 -8.93 -5.86
C LYS A 158 10.67 -8.91 -6.98
N SER A 159 9.41 -9.24 -6.69
CA SER A 159 8.34 -9.17 -7.68
C SER A 159 8.00 -7.74 -8.13
N LEU A 160 8.20 -6.74 -7.27
CA LEU A 160 7.96 -5.33 -7.61
C LEU A 160 8.92 -4.81 -8.68
N GLU A 161 10.12 -5.40 -8.82
CA GLU A 161 11.06 -5.01 -9.89
C GLU A 161 10.49 -5.26 -11.29
N LYS A 162 9.56 -6.21 -11.42
CA LYS A 162 8.95 -6.62 -12.68
C LYS A 162 7.54 -6.08 -12.89
N ASN A 163 6.83 -5.79 -11.81
CA ASN A 163 5.49 -5.22 -11.91
C ASN A 163 5.56 -3.77 -12.37
N SER A 164 4.74 -3.42 -13.36
CA SER A 164 4.67 -2.07 -13.93
C SER A 164 3.26 -1.47 -13.89
N THR A 165 2.34 -2.08 -13.13
CA THR A 165 0.91 -1.72 -13.14
C THR A 165 0.38 -1.29 -11.79
N LEU A 166 0.92 -1.83 -10.69
CA LEU A 166 0.56 -1.42 -9.34
C LEU A 166 1.03 0.01 -9.09
N THR A 167 0.09 0.83 -8.64
CA THR A 167 0.28 2.22 -8.22
C THR A 167 0.14 2.36 -6.71
N TYR A 168 -0.74 1.55 -6.09
CA TYR A 168 -0.93 1.48 -4.64
C TYR A 168 -0.65 0.07 -4.12
N LEU A 169 0.18 -0.01 -3.08
CA LEU A 169 0.45 -1.26 -2.38
C LEU A 169 0.46 -1.04 -0.87
N ASN A 170 -0.42 -1.74 -0.16
CA ASN A 170 -0.43 -1.76 1.29
C ASN A 170 0.14 -3.07 1.83
N LEU A 171 1.29 -2.97 2.49
CA LEU A 171 2.00 -4.06 3.15
C LEU A 171 2.04 -3.88 4.68
N SER A 172 1.26 -2.97 5.25
CA SER A 172 1.32 -2.69 6.68
C SER A 172 1.05 -3.92 7.55
N ASN A 173 1.63 -3.95 8.75
CA ASN A 173 1.39 -5.00 9.74
C ASN A 173 1.64 -6.44 9.23
N ASN A 174 2.77 -6.66 8.56
CA ASN A 174 3.17 -7.96 8.02
C ASN A 174 4.42 -8.56 8.67
N GLN A 175 4.93 -7.97 9.75
CA GLN A 175 6.04 -8.51 10.54
C GLN A 175 7.34 -8.71 9.73
N PHE A 176 7.63 -7.81 8.80
CA PHE A 176 8.73 -7.96 7.86
C PHE A 176 10.14 -7.91 8.49
N GLY A 177 10.33 -7.21 9.60
CA GLY A 177 11.64 -7.06 10.26
C GLY A 177 12.59 -6.13 9.48
N GLU A 178 13.88 -6.16 9.83
CA GLU A 178 14.86 -5.20 9.29
C GLU A 178 15.24 -5.44 7.82
N GLU A 179 15.33 -6.71 7.42
CA GLU A 179 15.88 -7.12 6.13
C GLU A 179 15.03 -6.69 4.92
N VAL A 180 13.72 -6.47 5.11
CA VAL A 180 12.83 -6.00 4.04
C VAL A 180 13.30 -4.69 3.46
N SER A 181 13.85 -3.81 4.30
CA SER A 181 14.18 -2.46 3.89
C SER A 181 15.31 -2.47 2.86
N VAL A 182 16.23 -3.42 2.95
CA VAL A 182 17.34 -3.58 2.00
C VAL A 182 16.88 -4.21 0.69
N SER A 183 16.02 -5.24 0.74
CA SER A 183 15.48 -5.82 -0.50
C SER A 183 14.56 -4.85 -1.22
N LEU A 184 13.65 -4.21 -0.47
CA LEU A 184 12.65 -3.31 -0.99
C LEU A 184 13.25 -2.01 -1.51
N SER A 185 14.29 -1.46 -0.87
CA SER A 185 15.01 -0.29 -1.40
C SER A 185 15.60 -0.58 -2.79
N LYS A 186 16.25 -1.73 -2.98
CA LYS A 186 16.74 -2.15 -4.31
C LYS A 186 15.60 -2.26 -5.32
N SER A 187 14.49 -2.88 -4.91
CA SER A 187 13.36 -3.09 -5.81
C SER A 187 12.63 -1.78 -6.16
N LEU A 188 12.51 -0.85 -5.22
CA LEU A 188 11.96 0.48 -5.44
C LEU A 188 12.84 1.31 -6.37
N ALA A 189 14.16 1.16 -6.37
CA ALA A 189 15.01 1.86 -7.34
C ALA A 189 14.71 1.46 -8.80
N LEU A 190 14.12 0.27 -9.02
CA LEU A 190 13.78 -0.27 -10.35
C LEU A 190 12.29 -0.17 -10.68
N ASN A 191 11.42 -0.06 -9.68
CA ASN A 191 9.99 0.06 -9.90
C ASN A 191 9.63 1.52 -10.18
N HIS A 192 8.96 1.76 -11.32
CA HIS A 192 8.55 3.09 -11.76
C HIS A 192 7.02 3.23 -11.93
N SER A 193 6.25 2.27 -11.41
CA SER A 193 4.78 2.32 -11.44
C SER A 193 4.17 2.69 -10.09
N LEU A 194 4.80 2.27 -8.99
CA LEU A 194 4.26 2.43 -7.66
C LEU A 194 4.34 3.90 -7.23
N THR A 195 3.20 4.47 -6.86
CA THR A 195 3.04 5.86 -6.40
C THR A 195 2.81 5.93 -4.90
N GLU A 196 2.24 4.89 -4.31
CA GLU A 196 1.91 4.84 -2.89
C GLU A 196 2.27 3.47 -2.30
N LEU A 197 3.04 3.49 -1.22
CA LEU A 197 3.47 2.31 -0.49
C LEU A 197 3.28 2.49 1.02
N ASP A 198 2.56 1.57 1.64
CA ASP A 198 2.39 1.52 3.09
C ASP A 198 3.18 0.34 3.69
N LEU A 199 4.18 0.67 4.50
CA LEU A 199 5.04 -0.21 5.28
C LEU A 199 4.86 0.01 6.79
N SER A 200 3.82 0.71 7.23
CA SER A 200 3.58 0.94 8.64
C SER A 200 3.47 -0.38 9.42
N TRP A 201 3.80 -0.37 10.71
CA TRP A 201 3.67 -1.56 11.58
C TRP A 201 4.46 -2.82 11.15
N ASN A 202 5.63 -2.69 10.50
CA ASN A 202 6.39 -3.83 9.97
C ASN A 202 7.69 -4.20 10.71
N LYS A 203 7.98 -3.54 11.84
CA LYS A 203 9.24 -3.72 12.59
C LYS A 203 10.47 -3.27 11.78
N ILE A 204 10.35 -2.18 11.03
CA ILE A 204 11.45 -1.53 10.33
C ILE A 204 12.28 -0.69 11.33
N TYR A 205 13.60 -0.87 11.34
CA TYR A 205 14.52 -0.13 12.20
C TYR A 205 15.27 0.94 11.41
N ARG A 206 16.06 1.75 12.13
CA ARG A 206 16.78 2.92 11.58
C ARG A 206 17.59 2.63 10.32
N ASN A 207 18.45 1.60 10.33
CA ASN A 207 19.32 1.29 9.18
C ASN A 207 18.50 0.92 7.94
N GLY A 208 17.39 0.21 8.17
CA GLY A 208 16.43 -0.12 7.12
C GLY A 208 15.78 1.12 6.53
N LEU A 209 15.30 2.03 7.38
CA LEU A 209 14.72 3.30 6.94
C LEU A 209 15.70 4.12 6.09
N GLU A 210 16.96 4.24 6.51
CA GLU A 210 17.98 4.96 5.73
C GLU A 210 18.15 4.39 4.31
N SER A 211 18.04 3.07 4.15
CA SER A 211 18.09 2.41 2.84
C SER A 211 16.85 2.71 2.00
N LEU A 212 15.66 2.67 2.61
CA LEU A 212 14.40 3.02 1.94
C LEU A 212 14.39 4.48 1.48
N LEU A 213 14.88 5.40 2.32
CA LEU A 213 14.94 6.82 1.96
C LEU A 213 15.87 7.07 0.77
N LYS A 214 17.06 6.45 0.73
CA LYS A 214 17.97 6.54 -0.42
C LYS A 214 17.34 6.01 -1.72
N ALA A 215 16.60 4.91 -1.63
CA ALA A 215 15.89 4.38 -2.80
C ALA A 215 14.74 5.29 -3.23
N PHE A 216 14.02 5.86 -2.27
CA PHE A 216 12.98 6.83 -2.53
C PHE A 216 13.55 8.07 -3.24
N GLU A 217 14.71 8.58 -2.83
CA GLU A 217 15.36 9.75 -3.45
C GLU A 217 15.62 9.61 -4.96
N VAL A 218 15.90 8.39 -5.42
CA VAL A 218 16.15 8.09 -6.84
C VAL A 218 14.92 7.57 -7.57
N ASN A 219 13.86 7.19 -6.85
CA ASN A 219 12.62 6.72 -7.43
C ASN A 219 11.81 7.91 -7.99
N SER A 220 11.36 7.77 -9.25
CA SER A 220 10.64 8.83 -9.98
C SER A 220 9.12 8.77 -9.86
N SER A 221 8.55 7.64 -9.43
CA SER A 221 7.10 7.39 -9.41
C SER A 221 6.49 7.50 -8.01
N LEU A 222 7.23 7.11 -6.97
CA LEU A 222 6.74 7.00 -5.60
C LEU A 222 6.53 8.41 -5.00
N ILE A 223 5.31 8.68 -4.55
CA ILE A 223 4.87 9.98 -4.02
C ILE A 223 4.66 9.87 -2.50
N HIS A 224 4.13 8.74 -2.06
CA HIS A 224 3.80 8.47 -0.67
C HIS A 224 4.48 7.19 -0.18
N LEU A 225 5.21 7.32 0.93
CA LEU A 225 5.73 6.18 1.68
C LEU A 225 5.33 6.34 3.15
N ASP A 226 4.44 5.47 3.59
CA ASP A 226 4.11 5.34 5.01
C ASP A 226 5.00 4.27 5.65
N PHE A 227 5.65 4.63 6.74
CA PHE A 227 6.46 3.75 7.57
C PHE A 227 6.22 4.07 9.05
N SER A 228 5.09 4.71 9.37
CA SER A 228 4.65 5.01 10.72
C SER A 228 4.54 3.75 11.57
N ASN A 229 4.60 3.90 12.89
CA ASN A 229 4.45 2.78 13.83
C ASN A 229 5.45 1.64 13.60
N ASN A 230 6.65 1.98 13.13
CA ASN A 230 7.82 1.12 13.13
C ASN A 230 8.75 1.52 14.28
N PRO A 231 9.53 0.58 14.86
CA PRO A 231 10.42 0.81 15.99
C PRO A 231 11.66 1.62 15.58
N ILE A 232 11.46 2.91 15.29
CA ILE A 232 12.50 3.83 14.88
C ILE A 232 12.90 4.66 16.12
N PRO A 233 14.14 4.55 16.63
CA PRO A 233 14.55 5.15 17.92
C PRO A 233 14.55 6.68 17.99
N ASP A 234 14.28 7.39 16.90
CA ASP A 234 14.40 8.86 16.82
C ASP A 234 13.05 9.48 16.40
N GLN A 235 12.50 10.34 17.26
CA GLN A 235 11.21 11.00 17.08
C GLN A 235 11.12 11.83 15.80
N ARG A 236 12.25 12.20 15.20
CA ARG A 236 12.30 12.92 13.91
C ARG A 236 11.75 12.12 12.73
N TYR A 237 11.64 10.81 12.86
CA TYR A 237 11.17 9.91 11.79
C TYR A 237 9.77 9.34 12.06
N ASN A 238 9.03 9.87 13.04
CA ASN A 238 7.77 9.27 13.48
C ASN A 238 6.54 9.58 12.59
N SER A 239 6.74 9.85 11.29
CA SER A 239 5.69 10.34 10.39
C SER A 239 5.81 9.80 8.96
N SER A 240 4.65 9.57 8.32
CA SER A 240 4.52 9.34 6.88
C SER A 240 5.15 10.49 6.05
N PHE A 241 5.88 10.16 4.97
CA PHE A 241 6.51 11.16 4.10
C PHE A 241 5.66 11.44 2.84
N ASN A 242 5.42 12.73 2.56
CA ASN A 242 4.94 13.23 1.27
C ASN A 242 6.07 14.03 0.58
N PHE A 243 6.66 13.44 -0.46
CA PHE A 243 8.01 13.80 -0.90
C PHE A 243 8.06 15.05 -1.79
N LYS A 244 6.99 15.37 -2.53
CA LYS A 244 7.01 16.51 -3.49
C LYS A 244 7.18 17.88 -2.83
N GLN A 245 6.81 18.05 -1.55
CA GLN A 245 6.99 19.32 -0.82
C GLN A 245 8.21 19.36 0.09
N ASN A 246 8.54 18.26 0.78
CA ASN A 246 9.52 18.29 1.87
C ASN A 246 10.94 17.91 1.44
N VAL A 247 11.13 17.19 0.33
CA VAL A 247 12.47 16.76 -0.07
C VAL A 247 13.25 17.81 -0.85
N ARG A 248 12.58 18.73 -1.53
CA ARG A 248 13.24 19.97 -1.99
C ARG A 248 13.78 20.82 -0.82
N LYS A 249 13.21 20.67 0.38
CA LYS A 249 13.69 21.36 1.60
C LYS A 249 14.85 20.59 2.25
N ILE A 250 14.77 19.26 2.33
CA ILE A 250 15.76 18.43 3.02
C ILE A 250 17.03 18.18 2.18
N ILE A 251 16.92 17.88 0.88
CA ILE A 251 18.08 17.61 0.01
C ILE A 251 18.93 18.87 -0.24
N ASN A 252 18.33 20.05 -0.13
CA ASN A 252 19.04 21.32 -0.29
C ASN A 252 19.63 21.88 1.01
N TRP A 253 19.50 21.19 2.16
CA TRP A 253 20.06 21.67 3.42
C TRP A 253 21.55 21.29 3.53
N PRO A 254 22.49 22.24 3.45
CA PRO A 254 23.91 21.89 3.48
C PRO A 254 24.27 21.28 4.84
N ARG A 255 25.08 20.21 4.83
CA ARG A 255 25.54 19.50 6.05
C ARG A 255 26.10 20.44 7.12
N SER A 256 26.74 21.53 6.72
CA SER A 256 27.25 22.57 7.60
C SER A 256 26.18 23.29 8.42
N HIS A 257 24.90 23.27 8.07
CA HIS A 257 23.84 24.04 8.74
C HIS A 257 23.01 23.19 9.72
N HIS A 258 23.46 21.97 10.03
CA HIS A 258 22.74 21.06 10.92
C HIS A 258 22.87 21.43 12.41
N PHE A 259 23.81 22.31 12.77
CA PHE A 259 24.03 22.77 14.15
C PHE A 259 23.03 23.83 14.64
N PHE A 260 22.22 24.40 13.76
CA PHE A 260 21.22 25.40 14.14
C PHE A 260 19.97 24.76 14.74
N ILE A 261 19.39 25.41 15.76
CA ILE A 261 18.09 25.03 16.34
C ILE A 261 16.94 25.25 15.35
N GLU A 262 15.87 24.45 15.46
CA GLU A 262 14.68 24.43 14.58
C GLU A 262 14.14 25.82 14.22
N LYS A 263 13.98 26.69 15.23
CA LYS A 263 13.45 28.05 15.05
C LYS A 263 14.34 28.93 14.15
N THR A 264 15.65 28.67 14.15
CA THR A 264 16.63 29.38 13.33
C THR A 264 16.69 28.79 11.92
N LYS A 265 16.47 27.47 11.77
CA LYS A 265 16.41 26.80 10.46
C LYS A 265 15.29 27.35 9.58
N GLY A 266 14.06 27.45 10.10
CA GLY A 266 12.92 27.97 9.33
C GLY A 266 13.13 29.39 8.80
N ARG A 267 13.79 30.27 9.57
CA ARG A 267 14.10 31.63 9.12
C ARG A 267 15.19 31.67 8.05
N ILE A 268 16.20 30.80 8.15
CA ILE A 268 17.25 30.67 7.13
C ILE A 268 16.64 30.16 5.81
N GLU A 269 15.66 29.24 5.86
CA GLU A 269 14.93 28.78 4.67
C GLU A 269 14.20 29.92 3.96
N GLU A 270 13.45 30.75 4.69
CA GLU A 270 12.74 31.91 4.11
C GLU A 270 13.71 32.87 3.41
N ILE A 271 14.86 33.15 4.03
CA ILE A 271 15.88 34.04 3.46
C ILE A 271 16.47 33.42 2.18
N LEU A 272 16.80 32.12 2.19
CA LEU A 272 17.32 31.44 1.00
C LEU A 272 16.30 31.42 -0.14
N LEU A 273 15.02 31.20 0.17
CA LEU A 273 13.94 31.26 -0.82
C LEU A 273 13.83 32.66 -1.44
N VAL A 274 13.76 33.70 -0.61
CA VAL A 274 13.66 35.10 -1.08
C VAL A 274 14.89 35.47 -1.92
N THR A 275 16.09 35.21 -1.43
CA THR A 275 17.32 35.59 -2.16
C THR A 275 17.53 34.83 -3.47
N ASN A 276 17.00 33.60 -3.59
CA ASN A 276 16.99 32.87 -4.85
C ASN A 276 15.91 33.37 -5.81
N LEU A 277 14.72 33.74 -5.31
CA LEU A 277 13.64 34.32 -6.11
C LEU A 277 14.09 35.61 -6.82
N TYR A 278 14.88 36.45 -6.13
CA TYR A 278 15.36 37.72 -6.67
C TYR A 278 16.74 37.64 -7.36
N HIS A 279 17.23 36.43 -7.66
CA HIS A 279 18.50 36.21 -8.36
C HIS A 279 19.69 37.01 -7.78
N LEU A 280 19.76 37.17 -6.46
CA LEU A 280 20.81 37.97 -5.85
C LEU A 280 22.21 37.40 -6.16
N PRO A 281 23.21 38.25 -6.46
CA PRO A 281 24.58 37.82 -6.65
C PRO A 281 25.11 37.04 -5.44
N LYS A 282 26.00 36.07 -5.69
CA LYS A 282 26.53 35.17 -4.66
C LYS A 282 27.17 35.94 -3.49
N ASP A 283 27.87 37.02 -3.78
CA ASP A 283 28.54 37.85 -2.77
C ASP A 283 27.54 38.58 -1.87
N LEU A 284 26.42 39.03 -2.45
CA LEU A 284 25.33 39.66 -1.70
C LEU A 284 24.62 38.67 -0.78
N LYS A 285 24.42 37.44 -1.25
CA LYS A 285 23.87 36.33 -0.44
C LYS A 285 24.76 36.03 0.76
N ILE A 286 26.06 35.95 0.56
CA ILE A 286 27.04 35.71 1.63
C ILE A 286 27.01 36.87 2.64
N LEU A 287 26.96 38.11 2.17
CA LEU A 287 26.97 39.30 3.03
C LEU A 287 25.69 39.43 3.86
N LEU A 288 24.51 39.16 3.26
CA LEU A 288 23.23 39.07 3.96
C LEU A 288 23.24 37.97 5.03
N MET A 289 23.72 36.78 4.68
CA MET A 289 23.76 35.63 5.58
C MET A 289 24.70 35.90 6.77
N ASN A 290 25.87 36.49 6.53
CA ASN A 290 26.81 36.91 7.58
C ASN A 290 26.23 37.98 8.50
N HIS A 291 25.55 39.00 7.94
CA HIS A 291 24.93 40.05 8.74
C HIS A 291 23.84 39.47 9.66
N ILE A 292 23.00 38.59 9.13
CA ILE A 292 21.90 37.97 9.86
C ILE A 292 22.42 37.01 10.95
N LEU A 293 23.39 36.15 10.62
CA LEU A 293 24.04 35.27 11.59
C LEU A 293 24.73 36.06 12.72
N SER A 294 25.38 37.19 12.40
CA SER A 294 26.00 38.07 13.40
C SER A 294 24.98 38.71 14.35
N LYS A 295 23.76 39.01 13.86
CA LYS A 295 22.64 39.49 14.67
C LYS A 295 22.07 38.40 15.58
N PHE A 296 22.05 37.15 15.11
CA PHE A 296 21.58 36.01 15.92
C PHE A 296 22.56 35.62 17.03
N LEU A 297 23.86 35.67 16.75
CA LEU A 297 24.91 35.45 17.75
C LEU A 297 24.89 36.50 18.88
N ARG A 298 24.60 37.76 18.55
CA ARG A 298 24.49 38.84 19.55
C ARG A 298 23.24 38.77 20.42
N ASN A 299 22.19 38.08 19.97
CA ASN A 299 20.90 37.99 20.67
C ASN A 299 20.72 36.68 21.47
N GLY A 300 21.77 35.86 21.62
CA GLY A 300 21.75 34.67 22.49
C GLY A 300 20.77 33.56 22.06
N LEU A 301 20.49 33.43 20.75
CA LEU A 301 19.57 32.41 20.20
C LEU A 301 20.31 31.19 19.62
N ILE A 302 21.53 30.92 20.10
CA ILE A 302 22.31 29.70 19.86
C ILE A 302 22.85 29.24 21.21
#